data_AF-A0A165YT84-F1
#
_entry.id   AF-A0A165YT84-F1
#
_cell.length_a   1.000
_cell.length_b   1.000
_cell.length_c   1.000
_cell.angle_alpha   90.00
_cell.angle_beta   90.00
_cell.angle_gamma   90.00
#
_symmetry.space_group_name_H-M   'P 1'
#
loop_
_entity.id
_entity.type
_entity.pdbx_description
1 polymer ?
#
loop_
_entity_poly.entity_id
_entity_poly.type
_entity_poly.pdbx_seq_one_letter_code
_entity_poly.pdbx_strand_id
1 'polypeptide(L)' 'MEFRLLLVRLVSCLGVENDEDFENFLNSFANLKGVTLRTEDVANATLYLAGDEAKYVSSQNLFIDGGLGVVVSSFKMV' A
#
# COMPACT_ATOMS: atom_id res chain seq x y z
N MET A 1 14.26 -3.36 10.35
CA MET A 1 13.31 -3.52 9.24
C MET A 1 13.73 -2.56 8.15
N GLU A 2 14.40 -3.05 7.11
CA GLU A 2 14.61 -2.26 5.91
C GLU A 2 13.28 -2.21 5.17
N PHE A 3 12.52 -1.14 5.34
CA PHE A 3 11.33 -0.85 4.53
C PHE A 3 11.78 -0.63 3.07
N ARG A 4 12.01 -1.71 2.33
CA ARG A 4 12.10 -1.64 0.87
C ARG A 4 10.69 -1.38 0.35
N LEU A 5 10.31 -0.10 0.29
CA LEU A 5 9.15 0.34 -0.49
C LEU A 5 9.44 0.07 -1.97
N LEU A 6 9.10 -1.13 -2.42
CA LEU A 6 9.05 -1.44 -3.86
C LEU A 6 8.03 -0.52 -4.56
N LEU A 7 7.04 -0.04 -3.82
CA LEU A 7 5.95 0.83 -4.27
C LEU A 7 6.42 2.23 -4.68
N VAL A 8 7.41 2.84 -3.99
CA VAL A 8 7.94 4.19 -4.34
C VAL A 8 8.49 4.24 -5.76
N ARG A 9 9.09 3.14 -6.23
CA ARG A 9 9.69 3.07 -7.56
C ARG A 9 8.64 2.99 -8.67
N LEU A 10 7.48 2.40 -8.38
CA LEU A 10 6.35 2.30 -9.31
C LEU A 10 5.60 3.62 -9.46
N VAL A 11 5.42 4.37 -8.36
CA VAL A 11 4.77 5.69 -8.35
C VAL A 11 5.52 6.69 -9.24
N SER A 12 6.86 6.69 -9.22
CA SER A 12 7.66 7.56 -10.10
C SER A 12 7.52 7.22 -11.59
N CYS A 13 7.22 5.96 -11.93
CA CYS A 13 7.02 5.55 -13.32
C CYS A 13 5.62 5.95 -13.87
N LEU A 14 4.67 6.24 -12.99
CA LEU A 14 3.26 6.51 -13.34
C LEU A 14 2.93 8.00 -13.43
N GLY A 15 3.89 8.89 -13.19
CA GLY A 15 3.69 10.34 -13.30
C GLY A 15 2.76 10.91 -12.22
N VAL A 16 2.69 10.27 -11.06
CA VAL A 16 1.94 10.78 -9.91
C VAL A 16 2.78 11.88 -9.25
N GLU A 17 2.34 13.13 -9.37
CA GLU A 17 3.07 14.31 -8.88
C GLU A 17 2.43 14.92 -7.62
N ASN A 18 1.17 14.61 -7.33
CA ASN A 18 0.42 15.13 -6.19
C ASN A 18 -0.35 14.02 -5.45
N ASP A 19 -0.84 14.35 -4.25
CA ASP A 19 -1.55 13.41 -3.38
C ASP A 19 -2.90 12.98 -3.97
N GLU A 20 -3.58 13.85 -4.71
CA GLU A 20 -4.90 13.57 -5.30
C GLU A 20 -4.81 12.52 -6.42
N ASP A 21 -3.81 12.64 -7.29
CA ASP A 21 -3.52 11.67 -8.35
C ASP A 21 -3.12 10.32 -7.76
N PHE A 22 -2.38 10.33 -6.65
CA PHE A 22 -2.02 9.11 -5.92
C PHE A 22 -3.26 8.42 -5.33
N GLU A 23 -4.13 9.18 -4.67
CA GLU A 23 -5.38 8.67 -4.10
C GLU A 23 -6.32 8.13 -5.18
N ASN A 24 -6.47 8.86 -6.29
CA ASN A 24 -7.28 8.43 -7.42
C ASN A 24 -6.73 7.16 -8.06
N PHE A 25 -5.40 7.06 -8.20
CA PHE A 25 -4.74 5.84 -8.67
C PHE A 25 -5.04 4.66 -7.73
N LEU A 26 -4.76 4.79 -6.44
CA LEU A 26 -5.00 3.71 -5.49
C LEU A 26 -6.48 3.33 -5.41
N ASN A 27 -7.41 4.29 -5.36
CA ASN A 27 -8.83 4.01 -5.37
C ASN A 27 -9.29 3.26 -6.63
N SER A 28 -8.65 3.53 -7.77
CA SER A 28 -8.98 2.88 -9.05
C SER A 28 -8.38 1.48 -9.15
N PHE A 29 -7.15 1.27 -8.69
CA PHE A 29 -6.41 0.01 -8.88
C PHE A 29 -6.44 -0.94 -7.68
N ALA A 30 -6.59 -0.45 -6.44
CA ALA A 30 -6.67 -1.30 -5.26
C ALA A 30 -7.96 -2.14 -5.26
N ASN A 31 -7.92 -3.32 -4.64
CA ASN A 31 -9.11 -4.16 -4.49
C ASN A 31 -10.09 -3.58 -3.47
N LEU A 32 -9.57 -2.95 -2.41
CA LEU A 32 -10.39 -2.30 -1.40
C LEU A 32 -11.00 -1.02 -1.97
N LYS A 33 -12.31 -1.03 -2.21
CA LYS A 33 -13.06 0.12 -2.74
C LYS A 33 -13.77 0.89 -1.63
N GLY A 34 -13.93 2.21 -1.84
CA GLY A 34 -14.65 3.09 -0.91
C GLY A 34 -13.83 3.58 0.29
N VAL A 35 -12.54 3.23 0.34
CA VAL A 35 -11.60 3.68 1.38
C VAL A 35 -10.37 4.23 0.68
N THR A 36 -10.07 5.50 0.91
CA THR A 36 -8.86 6.14 0.42
C THR A 36 -7.72 5.88 1.39
N LEU A 37 -6.59 5.38 0.89
CA LEU A 37 -5.38 5.23 1.71
C LEU A 37 -4.89 6.59 2.19
N ARG A 38 -4.75 6.76 3.50
CA ARG A 38 -4.21 7.96 4.13
C ARG A 38 -2.96 7.66 4.95
N THR A 39 -2.25 8.71 5.34
CA THR A 39 -1.06 8.62 6.19
C THR A 39 -1.37 7.97 7.54
N GLU A 40 -2.58 8.20 8.07
CA GLU A 40 -3.05 7.60 9.32
C GLU A 40 -3.14 6.08 9.23
N ASP A 41 -3.50 5.51 8.08
CA ASP A 41 -3.60 4.06 7.92
C ASP A 41 -2.22 3.39 8.02
N VAL A 42 -1.20 4.03 7.45
CA VAL A 42 0.20 3.58 7.56
C VAL A 42 0.69 3.71 9.00
N ALA A 43 0.35 4.82 9.67
CA ALA A 43 0.70 5.03 11.07
C ALA A 43 0.06 3.98 11.98
N ASN A 44 -1.23 3.67 11.78
CA ASN A 44 -1.96 2.66 12.56
C ASN A 44 -1.40 1.25 12.35
N ALA A 45 -1.08 0.86 11.12
CA ALA A 45 -0.45 -0.42 10.85
C ALA A 45 0.94 -0.52 11.50
N THR A 46 1.69 0.57 11.49
CA THR A 46 3.01 0.64 12.15
C THR A 46 2.86 0.55 13.66
N LEU A 47 1.89 1.25 14.25
CA LEU A 47 1.59 1.20 15.67
C LEU A 47 1.21 -0.22 16.11
N TYR A 48 0.40 -0.93 15.31
CA TYR A 48 0.06 -2.33 15.55
C TYR A 48 1.29 -3.23 15.54
N LEU A 49 2.18 -3.08 14.54
CA LEU A 49 3.42 -3.86 14.47
C LEU A 49 4.41 -3.54 15.60
N ALA A 50 4.35 -2.32 16.15
CA ALA A 50 5.18 -1.90 17.28
C ALA A 50 4.60 -2.33 18.65
N GLY A 51 3.33 -2.72 18.70
CA GLY A 51 2.63 -3.11 19.92
C GLY A 51 2.95 -4.53 20.40
N ASP A 52 2.54 -4.84 21.63
CA ASP A 52 2.72 -6.15 22.25
C ASP A 52 1.93 -7.26 21.53
N GLU A 53 0.88 -6.88 20.79
CA GLU A 53 0.07 -7.76 19.96
C GLU A 53 0.87 -8.40 18.83
N ALA A 54 1.91 -7.72 18.33
CA ALA A 54 2.76 -8.19 17.24
C ALA A 54 4.12 -8.74 17.72
N LYS A 55 4.32 -8.99 19.01
CA LYS A 55 5.62 -9.37 19.61
C LYS A 55 6.34 -10.58 19.00
N TYR A 56 5.62 -11.46 18.30
CA TYR A 56 6.18 -12.65 17.64
C TYR A 56 6.15 -12.57 16.11
N VAL A 57 5.65 -11.46 15.55
CA VAL A 57 5.62 -11.21 14.10
C VAL A 57 6.92 -10.50 13.74
N SER A 58 7.80 -11.20 13.02
CA SER A 58 9.05 -10.64 12.51
C SER A 58 9.28 -11.07 11.07
N SER A 59 10.18 -10.35 10.37
CA SER A 59 10.65 -10.66 9.02
C SER A 59 9.61 -10.57 7.89
N GLN A 60 8.36 -10.21 8.19
CA GLN A 60 7.30 -10.03 7.20
C GLN A 60 7.35 -8.63 6.57
N ASN A 61 7.14 -8.56 5.25
CA ASN A 61 6.88 -7.30 4.55
C ASN A 61 5.37 -7.06 4.54
N LEU A 62 4.91 -6.10 5.34
CA LEU A 62 3.50 -5.71 5.38
C LEU A 62 3.22 -4.67 4.27
N PHE A 63 2.43 -5.05 3.28
CA PHE A 63 1.94 -4.14 2.25
C PHE A 63 0.65 -3.47 2.72
N ILE A 64 0.58 -2.14 2.55
CA ILE A 64 -0.58 -1.32 2.91
C ILE A 64 -1.04 -0.62 1.62
N ASP A 65 -1.65 -1.40 0.74
CA ASP A 65 -1.97 -0.98 -0.64
C ASP A 65 -3.41 -1.34 -1.06
N GLY A 66 -4.25 -1.73 -0.11
CA GLY A 66 -5.63 -2.16 -0.38
C GLY A 66 -5.71 -3.44 -1.24
N GLY A 67 -4.68 -4.28 -1.24
CA GLY A 67 -4.63 -5.54 -1.99
C GLY A 67 -4.22 -5.38 -3.45
N LEU A 68 -3.62 -4.24 -3.82
CA LEU A 68 -3.11 -3.97 -5.15
C LEU A 68 -2.08 -5.04 -5.59
N GLY A 69 -1.13 -5.39 -4.72
CA GLY A 69 -0.10 -6.37 -5.01
C GLY A 69 -0.53 -7.85 -5.00
N VAL A 70 -1.73 -8.15 -4.49
CA VAL A 70 -2.23 -9.53 -4.38
C VAL A 70 -2.83 -10.05 -5.69
N VAL A 71 -3.24 -9.17 -6.61
CA VAL A 71 -3.82 -9.58 -7.89
C VAL A 71 -2.73 -9.84 -8.94
N VAL A 72 -2.59 -11.10 -9.34
CA VAL A 72 -1.99 -11.47 -10.64
C VAL A 72 -3.02 -12.06 -11.61
N SER A 73 -4.29 -11.71 -11.49
CA SER A 73 -5.38 -12.38 -12.22
C SER A 73 -5.70 -11.79 -13.61
N SER A 74 -4.68 -11.31 -14.33
CA SER A 74 -4.75 -10.64 -15.66
C SER A 74 -4.92 -9.12 -15.59
N PHE A 75 -3.79 -8.43 -15.78
CA PHE A 75 -3.75 -7.13 -16.43
C PHE A 75 -4.48 -7.25 -17.78
N LYS A 76 -5.77 -6.93 -17.84
CA LYS A 76 -6.47 -6.78 -19.10
C LYS A 76 -6.52 -5.30 -19.41
N MET A 77 -5.39 -4.82 -19.92
CA MET A 77 -5.31 -3.54 -20.60
C MET A 77 -5.97 -3.76 -21.97
N VAL A 78 -7.27 -3.48 -22.03
CA VAL A 78 -8.00 -3.25 -23.29
C VAL A 78 -8.28 -1.76 -23.39
#